data_AF-A0A183DKY9-F1
#
_entry.id   AF-A0A183DKY9-F1
#
_cell.length_a   1.000
_cell.length_b   1.000
_cell.length_c   1.000
_cell.angle_alpha   90.00
_cell.angle_beta   90.00
_cell.angle_gamma   90.00
#
_symmetry.space_group_name_H-M   'P 1'
#
loop_
_entity.id
_entity.type
_entity.pdbx_description
1 polymer ?
#
loop_
_entity_poly.entity_id
_entity_poly.type
_entity_poly.pdbx_seq_one_letter_code
_entity_poly.pdbx_strand_id
1 'polypeptide(L)'
;MIAKTNLLKGRKKTSHAFAYIKDNDGIDTEASYPYEASDEKCRYTNRTRGANEIGKIDLREGDEKQLQIAVARIGPVSVGIDASSNLTGYSKGIYSSNFCSQTKLDHGVLVVGYGTEMMRSINGTKKQIDYWIVKNRY
;
A
#
# COMPACT_ATOMS: atom_id res chain seq x y z
N MET A 1 7.99 -3.02 5.82
CA MET A 1 7.78 -1.96 6.82
C MET A 1 6.63 -2.38 7.72
N ILE A 2 6.76 -2.14 9.02
CA ILE A 2 5.64 -2.26 9.95
C ILE A 2 5.19 -0.84 10.29
N ALA A 3 3.93 -0.49 10.04
CA ALA A 3 3.41 0.87 10.21
C ALA A 3 2.24 0.88 11.20
N LYS A 4 2.15 1.91 12.05
CA LYS A 4 0.95 2.09 12.89
C LYS A 4 -0.29 2.36 12.06
N THR A 5 -1.42 2.04 12.69
CA THR A 5 -2.78 2.17 12.17
C THR A 5 -3.02 3.49 11.42
N ASN A 6 -2.82 4.62 12.10
CA ASN A 6 -3.33 5.94 11.64
C ASN A 6 -2.58 6.56 10.44
N LEU A 7 -1.67 5.82 9.79
CA LEU A 7 -0.83 6.27 8.67
C LEU A 7 -1.40 5.88 7.31
N LEU A 8 -2.42 5.03 7.27
CA LEU A 8 -2.92 4.42 6.05
C LEU A 8 -4.26 5.02 5.64
N LYS A 9 -4.30 5.71 4.48
CA LYS A 9 -5.57 6.14 3.87
C LYS A 9 -5.63 5.73 2.40
N GLY A 10 -6.69 5.03 2.05
CA GLY A 10 -7.04 4.79 0.65
C GLY A 10 -7.42 6.11 -0.01
N ARG A 11 -6.64 6.56 -1.00
CA ARG A 11 -7.00 7.70 -1.86
C ARG A 11 -6.87 7.28 -3.32
N LYS A 12 -7.66 7.94 -4.16
CA LYS A 12 -7.94 7.67 -5.59
C LYS A 12 -6.75 7.51 -6.55
N LYS A 13 -5.47 7.64 -6.15
CA LYS A 13 -4.33 7.56 -7.09
C LYS A 13 -4.14 6.17 -7.70
N THR A 14 -4.29 5.11 -6.89
CA THR A 14 -4.24 3.71 -7.36
C THR A 14 -5.37 3.37 -8.35
N SER A 15 -6.42 4.20 -8.38
CA SER A 15 -7.63 3.94 -9.15
C SER A 15 -7.45 4.09 -10.66
N HIS A 16 -6.50 4.93 -11.12
CA HIS A 16 -6.24 5.14 -12.55
C HIS A 16 -5.52 3.95 -13.20
N ALA A 17 -4.59 3.31 -12.48
CA ALA A 17 -3.92 2.11 -12.98
C ALA A 17 -4.90 0.95 -13.14
N PHE A 18 -5.76 0.70 -12.14
CA PHE A 18 -6.81 -0.32 -12.26
C PHE A 18 -7.81 -0.01 -13.37
N ALA A 19 -8.18 1.26 -13.56
CA ALA A 19 -9.03 1.67 -14.68
C ALA A 19 -8.35 1.42 -16.03
N TYR A 20 -7.07 1.76 -16.17
CA TYR A 20 -6.31 1.41 -17.37
C TYR A 20 -6.31 -0.09 -17.63
N ILE A 21 -6.02 -0.93 -16.64
CA ILE A 21 -5.99 -2.39 -16.83
C ILE A 21 -7.34 -2.89 -17.34
N LYS A 22 -8.44 -2.37 -16.80
CA LYS A 22 -9.79 -2.69 -17.24
C LYS A 22 -10.04 -2.27 -18.69
N ASP A 23 -9.76 -1.00 -19.00
CA ASP A 23 -10.05 -0.41 -20.31
C ASP A 23 -9.13 -0.97 -21.42
N ASN A 24 -7.90 -1.33 -21.05
CA ASN A 24 -6.89 -1.95 -21.90
C ASN A 24 -7.09 -3.48 -22.05
N ASP A 25 -8.07 -4.05 -21.35
CA ASP A 25 -8.33 -5.48 -21.27
C ASP A 25 -7.11 -6.30 -20.80
N GLY A 26 -6.29 -5.70 -19.94
CA GLY A 26 -5.26 -6.40 -19.20
C GLY A 26 -3.94 -5.67 -19.00
N ILE A 27 -3.02 -6.39 -18.38
CA ILE A 27 -1.66 -5.96 -18.07
C ILE A 27 -0.69 -7.10 -18.39
N ASP A 28 0.51 -6.75 -18.89
CA ASP A 28 1.56 -7.70 -19.21
C ASP A 28 2.23 -8.27 -17.94
N THR A 29 2.89 -9.42 -18.10
CA THR A 29 3.80 -9.93 -17.06
C THR A 29 5.09 -9.10 -17.02
N GLU A 30 5.76 -9.06 -15.85
CA GLU A 30 7.08 -8.42 -15.71
C GLU A 30 8.12 -9.00 -16.68
N ALA A 31 8.07 -10.31 -16.96
CA ALA A 31 9.00 -10.96 -17.87
C ALA A 31 8.84 -10.48 -19.32
N SER A 32 7.62 -10.12 -19.74
CA SER A 32 7.32 -9.63 -21.09
C SER A 32 7.41 -8.11 -21.22
N TYR A 33 7.25 -7.38 -20.11
CA TYR A 33 7.40 -5.92 -20.06
C TYR A 33 8.19 -5.54 -18.79
N PRO A 34 9.54 -5.64 -18.84
CA PRO A 34 10.39 -5.36 -17.69
C PRO A 34 10.37 -3.90 -17.26
N TYR A 35 10.59 -3.64 -15.98
CA TYR A 35 10.76 -2.30 -15.44
C TYR A 35 12.05 -1.62 -15.92
N GLU A 36 11.91 -0.42 -16.50
CA GLU A 36 13.04 0.34 -17.09
C GLU A 36 13.45 1.58 -16.28
N ALA A 37 12.68 1.97 -15.27
CA ALA A 37 12.89 3.20 -14.49
C ALA A 37 12.95 4.50 -15.32
N SER A 38 12.43 4.48 -16.56
CA SER A 38 12.25 5.63 -17.45
C SER A 38 10.87 5.61 -18.09
N ASP A 39 10.39 6.80 -18.48
CA ASP A 39 9.18 6.91 -19.28
C ASP A 39 9.49 6.55 -20.73
N GLU A 40 8.89 5.46 -21.20
CA GLU A 40 9.06 4.97 -22.57
C GLU A 40 7.74 5.03 -23.35
N LYS A 41 7.82 4.83 -24.67
CA LYS A 41 6.61 4.60 -25.47
C LYS A 41 5.89 3.34 -24.98
N CYS A 42 4.56 3.38 -24.92
CA CYS A 42 3.75 2.20 -24.59
C CYS A 42 3.94 1.10 -25.64
N ARG A 43 4.22 -0.13 -25.17
CA ARG A 43 4.45 -1.32 -26.01
C ARG A 43 3.54 -2.49 -25.65
N TYR A 44 2.40 -2.21 -25.01
CA TYR A 44 1.46 -3.25 -24.59
C TYR A 44 0.99 -4.10 -25.78
N THR A 45 0.85 -5.41 -25.55
CA THR A 45 0.26 -6.35 -26.49
C THR A 45 -0.57 -7.40 -25.76
N ASN A 46 -1.75 -7.73 -26.29
CA ASN A 46 -2.63 -8.72 -25.67
C ASN A 46 -2.05 -10.15 -25.64
N ARG A 47 -0.96 -10.41 -26.39
CA ARG A 47 -0.26 -11.71 -26.45
C ARG A 47 0.49 -12.05 -25.18
N THR A 48 0.91 -11.04 -24.42
CA THR A 48 1.74 -11.19 -23.22
C THR A 48 1.02 -10.84 -21.92
N ARG A 49 -0.30 -10.67 -22.02
CA ARG A 49 -1.20 -10.37 -20.91
C ARG A 49 -1.08 -11.42 -19.81
N GLY A 50 -0.68 -10.97 -18.62
CA GLY A 50 -0.57 -11.77 -17.41
C GLY A 50 -1.80 -11.70 -16.50
N ALA A 51 -2.57 -10.61 -16.55
CA ALA A 51 -3.77 -10.44 -15.74
C ALA A 51 -4.75 -9.45 -16.37
N ASN A 52 -5.98 -9.42 -15.85
CA ASN A 52 -7.01 -8.43 -16.18
C ASN A 52 -7.71 -7.94 -14.90
N GLU A 53 -8.38 -6.78 -14.99
CA GLU A 53 -9.22 -6.23 -13.93
C GLU A 53 -10.68 -6.54 -14.23
N ILE A 54 -11.35 -7.20 -13.28
CA ILE A 54 -12.78 -7.53 -13.37
C ILE A 54 -13.65 -6.66 -12.45
N GLY A 55 -13.00 -5.87 -11.58
CA GLY A 55 -13.64 -4.95 -10.66
C GLY A 55 -12.72 -4.49 -9.54
N LYS A 56 -13.05 -3.33 -8.96
CA LYS A 56 -12.37 -2.74 -7.80
C LYS A 56 -13.38 -2.30 -6.75
N ILE A 57 -12.95 -2.34 -5.50
CA ILE A 57 -13.69 -1.79 -4.36
C ILE A 57 -12.82 -0.74 -3.71
N ASP A 58 -13.30 0.49 -3.68
CA ASP A 58 -12.65 1.58 -2.94
C ASP A 58 -13.19 1.59 -1.50
N LEU A 59 -12.28 1.46 -0.53
CA LEU A 59 -12.63 1.57 0.89
C LEU A 59 -12.87 3.03 1.28
N ARG A 60 -13.73 3.25 2.28
CA ARG A 60 -13.93 4.59 2.84
C ARG A 60 -12.61 5.11 3.42
N GLU A 61 -12.30 6.36 3.13
CA GLU A 61 -11.08 7.00 3.63
C GLU A 61 -11.02 6.94 5.17
N GLY A 62 -9.90 6.43 5.70
CA GLY A 62 -9.65 6.33 7.13
C GLY A 62 -10.36 5.18 7.85
N ASP A 63 -11.08 4.31 7.13
CA ASP A 63 -11.74 3.15 7.74
C ASP A 63 -10.79 1.95 7.84
N GLU A 64 -9.95 1.99 8.86
CA GLU A 64 -8.96 0.95 9.13
C GLU A 64 -9.56 -0.40 9.49
N LYS A 65 -10.78 -0.41 10.05
CA LYS A 65 -11.50 -1.65 10.32
C LYS A 65 -11.91 -2.34 9.02
N GLN A 66 -12.41 -1.58 8.04
CA GLN A 66 -12.69 -2.12 6.71
C GLN A 66 -11.42 -2.54 5.99
N LEU A 67 -10.32 -1.80 6.14
CA LEU A 67 -9.02 -2.22 5.62
C LEU A 67 -8.59 -3.56 6.22
N GLN A 68 -8.77 -3.75 7.53
CA GLN A 68 -8.42 -5.00 8.21
C GLN A 68 -9.24 -6.17 7.66
N ILE A 69 -10.55 -5.96 7.52
CA ILE A 69 -11.47 -6.96 6.96
C ILE A 69 -11.08 -7.30 5.52
N ALA A 70 -10.77 -6.29 4.68
CA ALA A 70 -10.37 -6.50 3.30
C ALA A 70 -9.06 -7.30 3.21
N VAL A 71 -8.05 -6.95 4.01
CA VAL A 71 -6.78 -7.67 4.08
C VAL A 71 -6.99 -9.13 4.49
N ALA A 72 -7.84 -9.38 5.49
CA ALA A 72 -8.11 -10.71 6.00
C ALA A 72 -8.91 -11.60 5.04
N ARG A 73 -9.87 -11.02 4.30
CA ARG A 73 -10.85 -11.78 3.51
C ARG A 73 -10.53 -11.84 2.02
N ILE A 74 -9.86 -10.83 1.49
CA ILE A 74 -9.60 -10.69 0.05
C ILE A 74 -8.11 -10.90 -0.22
N GLY A 75 -7.24 -10.27 0.57
CA GLY A 75 -5.79 -10.33 0.42
C GLY A 75 -5.16 -8.95 0.37
N PRO A 76 -3.96 -8.81 -0.23
CA PRO A 76 -3.22 -7.55 -0.20
C PRO A 76 -3.99 -6.34 -0.76
N VAL A 77 -3.92 -5.20 -0.08
CA VAL A 77 -4.67 -3.97 -0.43
C VAL A 77 -3.71 -2.83 -0.76
N SER A 78 -3.91 -2.19 -1.91
CA SER A 78 -3.14 -1.00 -2.30
C SER A 78 -3.56 0.24 -1.49
N VAL A 79 -2.60 0.94 -0.90
CA VAL A 79 -2.84 2.07 0.01
C VAL A 79 -1.90 3.23 -0.32
N GLY A 80 -2.39 4.46 -0.15
CA GLY A 80 -1.55 5.67 -0.16
C GLY A 80 -1.09 6.04 1.24
N ILE A 81 0.16 6.45 1.37
CA ILE A 81 0.72 6.99 2.62
C ILE A 81 1.39 8.34 2.36
N ASP A 82 1.60 9.09 3.44
CA ASP A 82 2.51 10.24 3.45
C ASP A 82 3.92 9.76 3.81
N ALA A 83 4.79 9.74 2.81
CA ALA A 83 6.20 9.40 2.90
C ALA A 83 7.12 10.63 2.94
N SER A 84 6.58 11.84 3.08
CA SER A 84 7.37 13.07 3.21
C SER A 84 8.19 13.13 4.50
N SER A 85 7.78 12.37 5.52
CA SER A 85 8.54 12.19 6.75
C SER A 85 9.50 11.00 6.67
N ASN A 86 10.46 10.90 7.60
CA ASN A 86 11.68 10.08 7.57
C ASN A 86 11.48 8.54 7.43
N LEU A 87 10.89 8.08 6.32
CA LEU A 87 10.77 6.67 5.94
C LEU A 87 12.07 6.13 5.34
N THR A 88 12.91 7.01 4.78
CA THR A 88 14.22 6.67 4.22
C THR A 88 15.20 6.11 5.26
N GLY A 89 15.08 6.53 6.52
CA GLY A 89 15.89 6.00 7.63
C GLY A 89 15.26 4.81 8.38
N TYR A 90 14.07 4.35 8.00
CA TYR A 90 13.41 3.24 8.70
C TYR A 90 14.09 1.91 8.39
N SER A 91 14.46 1.17 9.44
CA SER A 91 15.10 -0.16 9.31
C SER A 91 14.34 -1.26 10.05
N LYS A 92 13.79 -1.00 11.24
CA LYS A 92 13.14 -2.01 12.09
C LYS A 92 12.10 -1.41 13.05
N GLY A 93 11.26 -2.27 13.61
CA GLY A 93 10.23 -1.91 14.60
C GLY A 93 8.95 -1.36 13.97
N ILE A 94 8.04 -0.83 14.79
CA ILE A 94 6.77 -0.25 14.33
C ILE A 94 6.98 1.23 14.01
N TYR A 95 6.90 1.59 12.74
CA TYR A 95 6.97 2.97 12.28
C TYR A 95 5.75 3.78 12.74
N SER A 96 6.02 4.97 13.27
CA SER A 96 5.03 5.91 13.77
C SER A 96 5.60 7.32 13.62
N SER A 97 4.82 8.24 13.08
CA SER A 97 5.22 9.65 12.93
C SER A 97 4.03 10.54 13.25
N ASN A 98 4.25 11.59 14.04
CA ASN A 98 3.25 12.64 14.29
C ASN A 98 3.22 13.68 13.16
N PHE A 99 4.18 13.60 12.22
CA PHE A 99 4.33 14.52 11.11
C PHE A 99 3.69 14.01 9.82
N CYS A 100 3.25 12.75 9.79
CA CYS A 100 2.52 12.21 8.65
C CYS A 100 1.14 12.88 8.53
N SER A 101 0.88 13.45 7.37
CA SER A 101 -0.42 13.93 6.96
C SER A 101 -1.33 12.77 6.58
N GLN A 102 -2.56 12.82 7.08
CA GLN A 102 -3.62 11.93 6.65
C GLN A 102 -4.19 12.31 5.27
N THR A 103 -3.87 13.48 4.73
CA THR A 103 -4.47 13.95 3.47
C THR A 103 -3.43 14.15 2.37
N LYS A 104 -2.18 14.48 2.69
CA LYS A 104 -1.11 14.71 1.72
C LYS A 104 -0.37 13.41 1.42
N LEU A 105 -1.04 12.51 0.69
CA LEU A 105 -0.47 11.21 0.32
C LEU A 105 0.36 11.32 -0.96
N ASP A 106 1.61 10.89 -0.89
CA ASP A 106 2.61 10.99 -1.97
C ASP A 106 3.20 9.64 -2.37
N HIS A 107 2.99 8.57 -1.59
CA HIS A 107 3.60 7.27 -1.83
C HIS A 107 2.59 6.12 -1.84
N GLY A 108 2.69 5.24 -2.84
CA GLY A 108 1.83 4.07 -3.01
C GLY A 108 2.49 2.81 -2.48
N VAL A 109 1.83 2.12 -1.56
CA VAL A 109 2.33 0.90 -0.90
C VAL A 109 1.28 -0.21 -0.92
N LEU A 110 1.68 -1.41 -0.50
CA LEU A 110 0.79 -2.57 -0.42
C LEU A 110 0.73 -3.09 1.02
N VAL A 111 -0.47 -3.08 1.61
CA VAL A 111 -0.72 -3.73 2.90
C VAL A 111 -0.89 -5.22 2.64
N VAL A 112 -0.09 -6.05 3.31
CA VAL A 112 -0.07 -7.51 3.13
C VAL A 112 -0.48 -8.27 4.40
N GLY A 113 -0.70 -7.57 5.51
CA GLY A 113 -1.10 -8.16 6.78
C GLY A 113 -1.21 -7.13 7.89
N TYR A 114 -1.60 -7.59 9.07
CA TYR A 114 -1.70 -6.80 10.29
C TYR A 114 -1.38 -7.66 11.50
N GLY A 115 -1.07 -7.02 12.62
CA GLY A 115 -0.80 -7.71 13.87
C GLY A 115 -0.82 -6.77 15.06
N THR A 116 -0.46 -7.35 16.20
CA THR A 116 -0.48 -6.67 17.49
C THR A 116 0.79 -7.06 18.25
N GLU A 117 1.47 -6.10 18.86
CA GLU A 117 2.68 -6.33 19.66
C GLU A 117 2.60 -5.58 20.99
N MET A 118 3.09 -6.20 22.07
CA MET A 118 3.24 -5.56 23.38
C MET A 118 4.58 -4.83 23.45
N MET A 119 4.57 -3.51 23.29
CA MET A 119 5.77 -2.68 23.43
C MET A 119 5.94 -2.15 24.85
N ARG A 120 7.18 -2.08 25.31
CA ARG A 120 7.53 -1.48 26.60
C ARG A 120 7.81 0.01 26.40
N SER A 121 7.08 0.84 27.14
CA SER A 121 7.30 2.29 27.20
C SER A 121 8.55 2.62 28.03
N ILE A 122 9.04 3.85 27.88
CA ILE A 122 10.19 4.40 28.61
C ILE A 122 9.97 4.33 30.13
N ASN A 123 8.73 4.49 30.59
CA ASN A 123 8.36 4.39 32.01
C ASN A 123 8.12 2.94 32.50
N GLY A 124 8.50 1.94 31.70
CA GLY A 124 8.37 0.52 32.05
C GLY A 124 6.97 -0.07 31.86
N THR A 125 5.95 0.73 31.53
CA THR A 125 4.60 0.23 31.24
C THR A 125 4.57 -0.54 29.92
N LYS A 126 3.83 -1.66 29.87
CA LYS A 126 3.59 -2.38 28.63
C LYS A 126 2.35 -1.81 27.96
N LYS A 127 2.44 -1.52 26.67
CA LYS A 127 1.34 -1.02 25.84
C LYS A 127 1.19 -1.92 24.62
N GLN A 128 -0.04 -2.34 24.38
CA GLN A 128 -0.41 -3.02 23.14
C GLN A 128 -0.40 -2.02 21.98
N ILE A 129 0.23 -2.38 20.86
CA ILE A 129 0.29 -1.57 19.65
C ILE A 129 -0.12 -2.44 18.47
N ASP A 130 -1.17 -1.98 17.78
CA ASP A 130 -1.61 -2.58 16.53
C ASP A 130 -0.83 -1.99 15.36
N TYR A 131 -0.55 -2.82 14.36
CA TYR A 131 0.27 -2.44 13.22
C TYR A 131 -0.15 -3.12 11.91
N TRP A 132 0.24 -2.50 10.82
CA TRP A 132 0.15 -2.98 9.46
C TRP A 132 1.50 -3.51 8.98
N ILE A 133 1.48 -4.64 8.28
CA ILE A 133 2.62 -5.16 7.53
C ILE A 133 2.50 -4.60 6.11
N VAL A 134 3.46 -3.77 5.74
CA VAL A 134 3.46 -3.00 4.50
C VAL A 134 4.65 -3.43 3.64
N LYS A 135 4.35 -3.92 2.43
CA LYS A 135 5.33 -4.12 1.37
C LYS A 135 5.58 -2.77 0.70
N ASN A 136 6.85 -2.37 0.70
CA ASN A 136 7.32 -1.13 0.10
C ASN A 136 8.07 -1.42 -1.21
N ARG A 137 8.24 -0.40 -2.06
CA ARG A 137 8.96 -0.47 -3.34
C ARG A 137 10.16 0.48 -3.34
N TYR A 138 11.15 0.19 -2.49
CA TYR A 138 12.49 0.79 -2.48
C TYR A 138 13.52 -0.30 -2.72
#